data_AF-A0A7Y6MGA1-F1
#
_entry.id   AF-A0A7Y6MGA1-F1
#
_cell.length_a   1.000
_cell.length_b   1.000
_cell.length_c   1.000
_cell.angle_alpha   90.00
_cell.angle_beta   90.00
_cell.angle_gamma   90.00
#
_symmetry.space_group_name_H-M   'P 1'
#
loop_
_entity.id
_entity.type
_entity.pdbx_description
1 polymer ?
#
loop_
_entity_poly.entity_id
_entity_poly.type
_entity_poly.pdbx_seq_one_letter_code
_entity_poly.pdbx_strand_id
1 'polypeptide(L)' 'MSRWYGPGGIEVERILLDRGHGARQVLRVTRRGPIRDIVLAYATTVAEVAALVPLPDLVEVIDLPLDRRVP' A
#
# COMPACT_ATOMS: atom_id res chain seq x y z
N MET A 1 -6.61 -5.99 -4.41
CA MET A 1 -6.44 -5.51 -3.02
C MET A 1 -6.23 -4.00 -3.11
N SER A 2 -6.81 -3.19 -2.21
CA SER A 2 -6.67 -1.73 -2.28
C SER A 2 -5.21 -1.30 -2.09
N ARG A 3 -4.71 -0.51 -3.04
CA ARG A 3 -3.34 -0.02 -3.07
C ARG A 3 -3.34 1.44 -3.49
N TRP A 4 -2.51 2.23 -2.84
CA TRP A 4 -2.32 3.64 -3.11
C TRP A 4 -0.86 3.93 -3.42
N TYR A 5 -0.61 4.87 -4.32
CA TYR A 5 0.73 5.30 -4.68
C TYR A 5 0.89 6.80 -4.48
N GLY A 6 2.06 7.18 -3.97
CA GLY A 6 2.42 8.55 -3.72
C GLY A 6 3.79 8.91 -4.30
N PRO A 7 4.23 10.16 -4.08
CA PRO A 7 5.49 10.68 -4.57
C PRO A 7 6.69 9.89 -4.01
N GLY A 8 7.83 9.97 -4.72
CA GLY A 8 9.08 9.35 -4.26
C GLY A 8 9.07 7.82 -4.25
N GLY A 9 8.13 7.20 -4.97
CA GLY A 9 7.95 5.75 -5.04
C GLY A 9 7.21 5.15 -3.84
N ILE A 10 6.52 5.96 -3.04
CA ILE A 10 5.74 5.46 -1.92
C ILE A 10 4.56 4.63 -2.43
N GLU A 11 4.39 3.46 -1.84
CA GLU A 11 3.28 2.55 -2.02
C GLU A 11 2.68 2.25 -0.64
N VAL A 12 1.37 2.38 -0.54
CA VAL A 12 0.60 1.98 0.64
C VAL A 12 -0.33 0.86 0.23
N GLU A 13 -0.28 -0.26 0.94
CA GLU A 13 -1.12 -1.42 0.64
C GLU A 13 -1.78 -1.94 1.91
N ARG A 14 -3.08 -2.24 1.82
CA ARG A 14 -3.78 -2.94 2.91
C ARG A 14 -3.48 -4.43 2.86
N ILE A 15 -2.82 -4.94 3.88
CA ILE A 15 -2.43 -6.35 4.00
C ILE A 15 -2.96 -6.98 5.29
N LEU A 16 -2.97 -8.31 5.33
CA LEU A 16 -3.13 -9.09 6.55
C LEU A 16 -1.75 -9.48 7.05
N LEU A 17 -1.49 -9.25 8.34
CA LEU A 17 -0.23 -9.60 8.98
C LEU A 17 -0.53 -10.39 10.26
N ASP A 18 0.03 -11.59 10.35
CA ASP A 18 -0.04 -12.42 11.54
C ASP A 18 1.26 -12.25 12.34
N ARG A 19 1.14 -11.82 13.60
CA ARG A 19 2.26 -11.67 14.54
C ARG A 19 2.16 -12.64 15.72
N GLY A 20 1.50 -13.78 15.55
CA GLY A 20 1.35 -14.80 16.60
C GLY A 20 0.17 -14.54 17.56
N HIS A 21 -0.65 -13.54 17.26
CA HIS A 21 -1.91 -13.24 17.97
C HIS A 21 -3.13 -13.25 17.02
N GLY A 22 -2.98 -13.85 15.83
CA GLY A 22 -3.97 -13.87 14.77
C GLY A 22 -3.75 -12.81 13.70
N ALA A 23 -4.40 -13.00 12.56
CA ALA A 23 -4.28 -12.11 11.41
C ALA A 23 -4.93 -10.75 11.70
N ARG A 24 -4.14 -9.67 11.59
CA ARG A 24 -4.61 -8.30 11.72
C ARG A 24 -4.43 -7.54 10.42
N GLN A 25 -5.43 -6.75 10.04
CA GLN A 25 -5.29 -5.82 8.92
C GLN A 25 -4.42 -4.62 9.31
N VAL A 26 -3.44 -4.32 8.46
CA VAL A 26 -2.53 -3.17 8.59
C VAL A 26 -2.26 -2.54 7.22
N LEU A 27 -1.78 -1.30 7.23
CA LEU A 27 -1.31 -0.58 6.05
C LEU A 27 0.21 -0.72 5.96
N ARG A 28 0.70 -1.50 5.00
CA ARG A 28 2.13 -1.57 4.72
C ARG A 28 2.52 -0.37 3.88
N VAL A 29 3.47 0.41 4.37
CA VAL A 29 4.06 1.54 3.65
C VAL A 29 5.43 1.11 3.14
N THR A 30 5.59 1.09 1.83
CA THR A 30 6.80 0.68 1.12
C THR A 30 7.33 1.85 0.30
N ARG A 31 8.64 2.07 0.30
CA ARG A 31 9.30 2.92 -0.69
C ARG A 31 9.90 2.03 -1.77
N ARG A 32 9.35 2.13 -2.98
CA ARG A 32 9.88 1.45 -4.14
C ARG A 32 11.13 2.14 -4.65
N GLY A 33 12.15 1.35 -4.97
CA GLY A 33 13.45 1.82 -5.42
C GLY A 33 13.94 1.03 -6.63
N PRO A 34 14.91 1.57 -7.39
CA PRO A 34 15.42 0.92 -8.61
C PRO A 34 16.15 -0.40 -8.34
N ILE A 35 16.67 -0.60 -7.12
CA ILE A 35 17.45 -1.79 -6.74
C ILE A 35 16.63 -2.72 -5.84
N ARG A 36 15.91 -2.14 -4.87
CA ARG A 36 15.08 -2.88 -3.93
C ARG A 36 13.97 -1.99 -3.38
N ASP A 37 12.91 -2.66 -2.95
CA ASP A 37 11.84 -2.05 -2.18
C ASP A 37 12.16 -2.09 -0.69
N ILE A 38 11.81 -1.03 0.03
CA ILE A 38 12.07 -0.90 1.46
C ILE A 38 10.74 -0.69 2.18
N VAL A 39 10.39 -1.61 3.09
CA VAL A 39 9.26 -1.39 3.99
C VAL A 39 9.64 -0.33 5.01
N LEU A 40 8.91 0.77 5.01
CA LEU A 40 9.10 1.88 5.95
C LEU A 40 8.33 1.63 7.25
N ALA A 41 7.10 1.14 7.16
CA ALA A 41 6.25 0.90 8.32
C ALA A 41 5.11 -0.10 8.04
N TYR A 42 4.59 -0.67 9.13
CA TYR A 42 3.28 -1.33 9.18
C TYR A 42 2.37 -0.48 10.04
N ALA A 43 1.62 0.41 9.41
CA ALA A 43 0.73 1.35 10.08
C ALA A 43 -0.60 0.68 10.45
N THR A 44 -1.09 0.93 11.65
CA THR A 44 -2.41 0.49 12.10
C THR A 44 -3.48 1.57 11.96
N THR A 45 -3.06 2.82 11.73
CA THR A 45 -3.93 3.98 11.59
C THR A 45 -3.54 4.82 10.38
N VAL A 46 -4.48 5.62 9.88
CA VAL A 46 -4.21 6.57 8.79
C VAL A 46 -3.26 7.70 9.24
N ALA A 47 -3.30 8.07 10.53
CA ALA A 47 -2.40 9.08 11.09
C ALA A 47 -0.93 8.64 11.03
N GLU A 48 -0.64 7.36 11.28
CA GLU A 48 0.71 6.80 11.13
C GLU A 48 1.20 6.85 9.66
N VAL A 49 0.29 6.69 8.69
CA VAL A 49 0.63 6.87 7.27
C VAL A 49 0.90 8.34 6.95
N ALA A 50 0.09 9.25 7.49
CA ALA A 50 0.24 10.70 7.30
C ALA A 50 1.59 11.25 7.81
N ALA A 51 2.22 10.57 8.78
CA ALA A 51 3.56 10.90 9.25
C ALA A 51 4.68 10.56 8.24
N LEU A 52 4.38 9.73 7.23
CA LEU A 52 5.34 9.24 6.22
C LEU A 52 5.12 9.86 4.84
N VAL A 53 3.86 10.17 4.50
CA VAL A 53 3.48 10.72 3.20
C VAL A 53 2.25 11.62 3.35
N PRO A 54 2.18 12.78 2.66
CA PRO A 54 0.96 13.58 2.63
C PRO A 54 -0.18 12.77 2.02
N LEU A 55 -1.27 12.59 2.78
CA LEU A 55 -2.43 11.81 2.32
C LEU A 55 -3.04 12.31 1.00
N PRO A 56 -3.13 13.63 0.73
CA PRO A 56 -3.66 14.13 -0.54
C PRO A 56 -2.83 13.71 -1.77
N ASP A 57 -1.57 13.34 -1.57
CA ASP A 57 -0.67 12.93 -2.65
C ASP A 57 -0.78 11.43 -2.98
N LEU A 58 -1.60 10.69 -2.22
CA LEU A 58 -1.86 9.27 -2.46
C LEU A 58 -3.01 9.10 -3.45
N VAL A 59 -2.75 8.38 -4.53
CA VAL A 59 -3.74 8.01 -5.55
C VAL A 59 -4.05 6.53 -5.44
N GLU A 60 -5.32 6.18 -5.32
CA GLU A 60 -5.76 4.79 -5.36
C GLU A 60 -5.58 4.23 -6.77
N VAL A 61 -4.98 3.05 -6.87
CA VAL A 61 -4.95 2.28 -8.11
C VAL A 61 -6.04 1.24 -8.05
N ILE A 62 -6.98 1.37 -8.97
CA ILE A 62 -8.07 0.44 -9.17
C ILE A 62 -7.73 -0.39 -10.41
N ASP A 63 -7.69 -1.72 -10.24
CA ASP A 63 -7.53 -2.61 -11.39
C ASP A 63 -8.77 -2.50 -12.28
N LEU A 64 -8.57 -2.04 -13.52
CA LEU A 64 -9.65 -2.07 -14.51
C LEU A 64 -9.89 -3.54 -14.92
N PRO A 65 -11.15 -3.98 -15.00
CA PRO A 65 -11.45 -5.30 -15.53
C PRO A 65 -10.94 -5.38 -16.97
N LEU A 66 -10.05 -6.33 -17.25
CA LEU A 66 -9.68 -6.67 -18.61
C LEU A 66 -10.90 -7.33 -19.25
N ASP A 67 -11.58 -6.63 -20.16
CA ASP A 67 -12.68 -7.19 -20.96
C ASP A 67 -12.08 -8.25 -21.91
N ARG A 68 -11.94 -9.47 -21.41
CA ARG A 68 -11.59 -10.64 -22.23
C ARG A 68 -12.85 -11.07 -22.97
N ARG A 69 -13.20 -10.33 -24.02
CA ARG A 69 -13.98 -10.90 -25.12
C ARG A 69 -13.11 -11.97 -25.77
N VAL A 70 -13.27 -13.20 -25.30
CA VAL A 70 -12.70 -14.40 -25.90
C VAL A 70 -13.38 -14.58 -27.27
N PRO A 71 -12.63 -14.61 -28.39
CA PRO A 71 -13.20 -14.97 -29.69
C PRO A 71 -13.59 -16.45 -29.76
#